data_AF-A0A8H4NH46-F1
#
_entry.id   AF-A0A8H4NH46-F1
#
_cell.length_a   1.000
_cell.length_b   1.000
_cell.length_c   1.000
_cell.angle_alpha   90.00
_cell.angle_beta   90.00
_cell.angle_gamma   90.00
#
_symmetry.space_group_name_H-M   'P 1'
#
loop_
_entity.id
_entity.type
_entity.pdbx_description
1 polymer ?
#
loop_
_entity_poly.entity_id
_entity_poly.type
_entity_poly.pdbx_seq_one_letter_code
_entity_poly.pdbx_strand_id
1 'polypeptide(L)'
;MADESTLRQRKPQPKNETESEVSQPSTPTKKGKKRSSAKVDEEDPWDGYSPYLDVVRVISFIIVASMGLSYVISGGESFWWGHRNKPNWMTQRFYKDLILGPELSLHDGTDPDRPLLLAINGTIYDVSNGRRMYGPGGSYSYFAATDAARGFVTGCFAEDQTADLRGYEETFLPLDDPEVDSHWTPEALAELKIKEREEAKKRADAALQHWVDFFANSKKYTKVGYVYREPGWLEKEKPKKLCDQAQRSRKTRKIPKKD
;
A
#
# COMPACT_ATOMS: atom_id res chain seq x y z
N MET A 1 -48.46 40.14 -27.85
CA MET A 1 -47.80 40.91 -28.93
C MET A 1 -46.71 39.97 -29.44
N ALA A 2 -46.85 39.25 -30.57
CA ALA A 2 -47.22 39.72 -31.92
C ALA A 2 -46.18 40.75 -32.42
N ASP A 3 -45.48 40.61 -33.56
CA ASP A 3 -45.60 39.71 -34.74
C ASP A 3 -44.22 39.04 -35.04
N GLU A 4 -44.01 37.97 -35.82
CA GLU A 4 -44.47 37.44 -37.13
C GLU A 4 -43.83 38.03 -38.41
N SER A 5 -43.65 37.16 -39.43
CA SER A 5 -43.13 37.43 -40.79
C SER A 5 -41.60 37.68 -40.89
N THR A 6 -40.80 37.33 -41.91
CA THR A 6 -40.89 36.68 -43.26
C THR A 6 -39.51 36.01 -43.58
N LEU A 7 -39.20 35.20 -44.62
CA LEU A 7 -39.90 34.34 -45.61
C LEU A 7 -38.83 33.43 -46.31
N ARG A 8 -39.13 32.13 -46.57
CA ARG A 8 -38.60 31.28 -47.71
C ARG A 8 -37.08 30.98 -47.80
N GLN A 9 -36.58 29.87 -48.37
CA GLN A 9 -37.04 28.49 -48.64
C GLN A 9 -35.86 27.74 -49.32
N ARG A 10 -35.58 26.46 -49.02
CA ARG A 10 -35.15 25.44 -50.03
C ARG A 10 -34.94 24.01 -49.47
N LYS A 11 -35.89 23.13 -49.85
CA LYS A 11 -35.84 21.68 -50.20
C LYS A 11 -35.11 20.63 -49.31
N PRO A 12 -35.52 19.34 -49.37
CA PRO A 12 -35.65 18.56 -48.12
C PRO A 12 -35.19 17.08 -48.14
N GLN A 13 -35.32 16.43 -46.96
CA GLN A 13 -35.40 14.96 -46.70
C GLN A 13 -34.09 14.14 -46.89
N PRO A 14 -33.95 12.91 -46.31
CA PRO A 14 -34.92 12.18 -45.45
C PRO A 14 -34.39 11.66 -44.09
N LYS A 15 -35.34 11.20 -43.26
CA LYS A 15 -35.09 10.22 -42.17
C LYS A 15 -36.26 9.23 -42.05
N ASN A 16 -35.93 8.00 -41.63
CA ASN A 16 -36.77 6.90 -41.16
C ASN A 16 -37.58 6.05 -42.18
N GLU A 17 -37.06 4.82 -42.38
CA GLU A 17 -37.68 3.52 -42.06
C GLU A 17 -39.04 3.07 -42.69
N THR A 18 -39.01 1.79 -43.10
CA THR A 18 -40.10 0.78 -43.21
C THR A 18 -40.77 0.55 -44.59
N GLU A 19 -40.48 -0.64 -45.13
CA GLU A 19 -41.28 -1.57 -45.97
C GLU A 19 -42.21 -1.09 -47.11
N SER A 20 -41.94 -1.61 -48.33
CA SER A 20 -42.85 -2.29 -49.29
C SER A 20 -42.16 -2.38 -50.67
N GLU A 21 -41.87 -3.56 -51.24
CA GLU A 21 -42.76 -4.51 -51.95
C GLU A 21 -43.02 -4.17 -53.43
N VAL A 22 -42.36 -4.89 -54.36
CA VAL A 22 -42.82 -5.27 -55.73
C VAL A 22 -42.00 -6.55 -56.09
N SER A 23 -42.52 -7.79 -56.15
CA SER A 23 -43.51 -8.41 -57.07
C SER A 23 -42.90 -8.62 -58.49
N GLN A 24 -42.97 -9.74 -59.23
CA GLN A 24 -43.91 -10.87 -59.45
C GLN A 24 -43.15 -12.07 -60.16
N PRO A 25 -43.78 -13.14 -60.73
CA PRO A 25 -44.70 -14.13 -60.13
C PRO A 25 -44.44 -15.64 -60.48
N SER A 26 -45.24 -16.51 -59.84
CA SER A 26 -45.86 -17.77 -60.34
C SER A 26 -45.08 -19.09 -60.57
N THR A 27 -45.15 -19.98 -59.55
CA THR A 27 -45.72 -21.37 -59.53
C THR A 27 -45.21 -22.51 -60.48
N PRO A 28 -45.49 -23.81 -60.20
CA PRO A 28 -45.79 -24.49 -58.93
C PRO A 28 -44.93 -25.75 -58.63
N THR A 29 -45.07 -26.26 -57.40
CA THR A 29 -44.63 -27.57 -56.88
C THR A 29 -44.70 -28.78 -57.85
N LYS A 30 -43.63 -29.59 -57.86
CA LYS A 30 -43.72 -31.05 -58.10
C LYS A 30 -42.90 -31.85 -57.09
N LYS A 31 -43.54 -32.89 -56.53
CA LYS A 31 -42.94 -33.88 -55.64
C LYS A 31 -41.79 -34.61 -56.32
N GLY A 32 -40.71 -34.89 -55.59
CA GLY A 32 -39.67 -35.81 -56.06
C GLY A 32 -40.24 -37.20 -56.35
N LYS A 33 -39.95 -37.73 -57.53
CA LYS A 33 -40.13 -39.16 -57.86
C LYS A 33 -38.74 -39.76 -58.09
N LYS A 34 -38.47 -40.88 -57.44
CA LYS A 34 -37.14 -41.53 -57.39
C LYS A 34 -36.65 -42.01 -58.76
N ARG A 35 -35.31 -42.16 -58.85
CA ARG A 35 -34.51 -42.88 -59.86
C ARG A 35 -34.39 -42.20 -61.24
N SER A 36 -33.25 -42.26 -61.94
CA SER A 36 -32.02 -43.05 -61.72
C SER A 36 -30.79 -42.43 -62.41
N SER A 37 -29.61 -42.84 -61.93
CA SER A 37 -28.37 -43.07 -62.70
C SER A 37 -27.86 -41.98 -63.65
N ALA A 38 -26.89 -41.21 -63.17
CA ALA A 38 -25.63 -41.04 -63.89
C ALA A 38 -24.50 -40.95 -62.86
N LYS A 39 -23.44 -41.75 -63.02
CA LYS A 39 -22.14 -41.39 -62.45
C LYS A 39 -21.62 -40.23 -63.30
N VAL A 40 -21.31 -39.12 -62.66
CA VAL A 40 -20.28 -38.21 -63.12
C VAL A 40 -19.28 -38.20 -61.97
N ASP A 41 -18.18 -38.92 -62.17
CA ASP A 41 -17.06 -38.91 -61.24
C ASP A 41 -16.31 -37.59 -61.47
N GLU A 42 -16.56 -36.60 -60.61
CA GLU A 42 -15.79 -35.37 -60.52
C GLU A 42 -15.45 -35.15 -59.04
N GLU A 43 -14.44 -35.88 -58.58
CA GLU A 43 -13.89 -35.71 -57.23
C GLU A 43 -13.18 -34.35 -57.17
N ASP A 44 -13.78 -33.38 -56.48
CA ASP A 44 -13.09 -32.14 -56.10
C ASP A 44 -11.83 -32.51 -55.30
N PRO A 45 -10.60 -32.20 -55.77
CA PRO A 45 -9.36 -32.68 -55.13
C PRO A 45 -9.05 -32.09 -53.75
N TRP A 46 -10.02 -31.41 -53.14
CA TRP A 46 -9.92 -30.65 -51.89
C TRP A 46 -10.81 -31.19 -50.76
N ASP A 47 -11.74 -32.11 -51.04
CA ASP A 47 -12.70 -32.65 -50.05
C ASP A 47 -12.13 -33.78 -49.17
N GLY A 48 -10.83 -33.67 -48.84
CA GLY A 48 -10.12 -34.54 -47.89
C GLY A 48 -10.49 -34.28 -46.42
N TYR A 49 -11.78 -34.20 -46.10
CA TYR A 49 -12.26 -33.92 -44.74
C TYR A 49 -11.93 -35.07 -43.78
N SER A 50 -10.81 -34.91 -43.07
CA SER A 50 -10.36 -35.80 -42.00
C SER A 50 -10.61 -35.15 -40.64
N PRO A 51 -11.56 -35.65 -39.82
CA PRO A 51 -11.84 -35.10 -38.49
C PRO A 51 -10.60 -35.05 -37.59
N TYR A 52 -9.67 -36.00 -37.75
CA TYR A 52 -8.41 -36.03 -37.00
C TYR A 52 -7.45 -34.91 -37.42
N LEU A 53 -7.34 -34.61 -38.72
CA LEU A 53 -6.52 -33.49 -39.19
C LEU A 53 -7.12 -32.15 -38.74
N ASP A 54 -8.44 -32.03 -38.71
CA ASP A 54 -9.09 -30.79 -38.28
C ASP A 54 -8.97 -30.58 -36.75
N VAL A 55 -9.08 -31.65 -35.95
CA VAL A 55 -8.74 -31.62 -34.51
C VAL A 55 -7.28 -31.20 -34.29
N VAL A 56 -6.32 -31.77 -35.03
CA VAL A 56 -4.90 -31.36 -34.95
C VAL A 56 -4.73 -29.90 -35.36
N ARG A 57 -5.44 -29.44 -36.39
CA ARG A 57 -5.41 -28.04 -36.86
C ARG A 57 -5.91 -27.09 -35.80
N VAL A 58 -7.07 -27.36 -35.19
CA VAL A 58 -7.65 -26.57 -34.09
C VAL A 58 -6.73 -26.56 -32.86
N ILE A 59 -6.18 -27.71 -32.47
CA ILE A 59 -5.20 -27.79 -31.36
C ILE A 59 -3.95 -26.95 -31.67
N SER A 60 -3.41 -27.03 -32.89
CA SER A 60 -2.25 -26.22 -33.29
C SER A 60 -2.55 -24.71 -33.24
N PHE A 61 -3.75 -24.29 -33.67
CA PHE A 61 -4.21 -22.91 -33.56
C PHE A 61 -4.36 -22.45 -32.12
N ILE A 62 -4.91 -23.29 -31.23
CA ILE A 62 -5.05 -22.99 -29.79
C ILE A 62 -3.67 -22.87 -29.14
N ILE A 63 -2.71 -23.73 -29.48
CA ILE A 63 -1.34 -23.65 -28.96
C ILE A 63 -0.66 -22.34 -29.41
N VAL A 64 -0.71 -22.01 -30.71
CA VAL A 64 -0.12 -20.78 -31.25
C VAL A 64 -0.81 -19.53 -30.69
N ALA A 65 -2.13 -19.53 -30.56
CA ALA A 65 -2.89 -18.44 -29.94
C ALA A 65 -2.56 -18.27 -28.45
N SER A 66 -2.41 -19.38 -27.71
CA SER A 66 -1.99 -19.39 -26.30
C SER A 66 -0.57 -18.83 -26.14
N MET A 67 0.36 -19.24 -27.01
CA MET A 67 1.73 -18.71 -27.04
C MET A 67 1.77 -17.22 -27.38
N GLY A 68 1.00 -16.78 -28.37
CA GLY A 68 0.91 -15.37 -28.77
C GLY A 68 0.29 -14.49 -27.68
N LEU A 69 -0.80 -14.96 -27.05
CA LEU A 69 -1.45 -14.25 -25.94
C LEU A 69 -0.52 -14.18 -24.71
N SER A 70 0.16 -15.28 -24.37
CA SER A 70 1.22 -15.31 -23.34
C SER A 70 2.32 -14.28 -23.65
N TYR A 71 2.77 -14.20 -24.89
CA TYR A 71 3.84 -13.28 -25.30
C TYR A 71 3.43 -11.81 -25.15
N VAL A 72 2.23 -11.45 -25.61
CA VAL A 72 1.68 -10.08 -25.46
C VAL A 72 1.48 -9.71 -23.98
N ILE A 73 0.88 -10.60 -23.17
CA ILE A 73 0.66 -10.36 -21.73
C ILE A 73 1.99 -10.32 -20.95
N SER A 74 2.99 -11.08 -21.36
CA SER A 74 4.34 -11.09 -20.76
C SER A 74 5.27 -9.98 -21.27
N GLY A 75 4.78 -9.03 -22.09
CA GLY A 75 5.64 -7.98 -22.67
C GLY A 75 6.78 -8.49 -23.55
N GLY A 76 6.66 -9.71 -24.09
CA GLY A 76 7.66 -10.38 -24.92
C GLY A 76 8.60 -11.36 -24.20
N GLU A 77 8.48 -11.54 -22.88
CA GLU A 77 9.43 -12.40 -22.13
C GLU A 77 9.17 -13.91 -22.22
N SER A 78 7.94 -14.36 -22.50
CA SER A 78 7.62 -15.80 -22.46
C SER A 78 6.50 -16.26 -23.42
N PHE A 79 6.76 -17.39 -24.09
CA PHE A 79 5.78 -18.09 -24.93
C PHE A 79 4.91 -19.11 -24.17
N TRP A 80 5.22 -19.39 -22.90
CA TRP A 80 4.60 -20.48 -22.13
C TRP A 80 4.21 -20.02 -20.71
N TRP A 81 3.38 -18.97 -20.61
CA TRP A 81 2.77 -18.43 -19.38
C TRP A 81 3.76 -18.33 -18.20
N GLY A 82 4.99 -17.91 -18.52
CA GLY A 82 6.19 -18.16 -17.73
C GLY A 82 6.91 -16.86 -17.39
N HIS A 83 6.26 -16.03 -16.57
CA HIS A 83 6.84 -14.77 -16.11
C HIS A 83 8.13 -15.03 -15.29
N ARG A 84 9.29 -14.63 -15.83
CA ARG A 84 10.56 -14.57 -15.09
C ARG A 84 10.52 -13.44 -14.07
N ASN A 85 10.13 -12.24 -14.51
CA ASN A 85 9.83 -11.11 -13.63
C ASN A 85 8.32 -10.99 -13.44
N LYS A 86 7.76 -11.71 -12.46
CA LYS A 86 6.36 -11.54 -12.07
C LYS A 86 6.14 -10.12 -11.54
N PRO A 87 5.09 -9.39 -11.99
CA PRO A 87 4.79 -8.08 -11.43
C PRO A 87 4.44 -8.24 -9.94
N ASN A 88 4.85 -7.28 -9.11
CA ASN A 88 4.79 -7.41 -7.64
C ASN A 88 3.43 -7.90 -7.13
N TRP A 89 2.33 -7.35 -7.65
CA TRP A 89 0.96 -7.71 -7.27
C TRP A 89 0.59 -9.19 -7.44
N MET A 90 1.30 -9.95 -8.29
CA MET A 90 1.07 -11.37 -8.51
C MET A 90 1.88 -12.27 -7.55
N THR A 91 2.68 -11.67 -6.66
CA THR A 91 3.58 -12.39 -5.73
C THR A 91 2.94 -12.49 -4.34
N GLN A 92 3.02 -13.66 -3.69
CA GLN A 92 2.56 -13.82 -2.29
C GLN A 92 3.15 -12.78 -1.34
N ARG A 93 4.38 -12.32 -1.60
CA ARG A 93 5.06 -11.27 -0.84
C ARG A 93 4.26 -9.97 -0.83
N PHE A 94 3.78 -9.50 -1.97
CA PHE A 94 2.99 -8.27 -2.06
C PHE A 94 1.69 -8.34 -1.24
N TYR A 95 0.96 -9.46 -1.31
CA TYR A 95 -0.23 -9.63 -0.47
C TYR A 95 0.11 -9.75 1.02
N LYS A 96 1.23 -10.36 1.40
CA LYS A 96 1.72 -10.34 2.78
C LYS A 96 2.08 -8.91 3.22
N ASP A 97 2.86 -8.17 2.44
CA ASP A 97 3.28 -6.81 2.74
C ASP A 97 2.07 -5.84 2.79
N LEU A 98 1.01 -6.11 2.02
CA LEU A 98 -0.24 -5.33 2.01
C LEU A 98 -1.16 -5.63 3.21
N ILE A 99 -1.16 -6.87 3.73
CA ILE A 99 -2.10 -7.32 4.78
C ILE A 99 -1.44 -7.32 6.18
N LEU A 100 -0.17 -7.72 6.27
CA LEU A 100 0.64 -7.80 7.50
C LEU A 100 1.68 -6.67 7.62
N GLY A 101 1.89 -5.87 6.57
CA GLY A 101 3.04 -4.97 6.49
C GLY A 101 4.34 -5.71 6.14
N PRO A 102 5.36 -5.01 5.64
CA PRO A 102 6.69 -5.60 5.45
C PRO A 102 7.31 -5.98 6.80
N GLU A 103 8.00 -7.12 6.84
CA GLU A 103 8.63 -7.64 8.06
C GLU A 103 9.83 -6.77 8.47
N LEU A 104 9.60 -5.83 9.39
CA LEU A 104 10.51 -4.73 9.71
C LEU A 104 11.94 -5.19 10.04
N SER A 105 12.07 -6.30 10.79
CA SER A 105 13.32 -6.94 11.23
C SER A 105 14.31 -7.21 10.09
N LEU A 106 13.82 -7.43 8.86
CA LEU A 106 14.61 -7.80 7.69
C LEU A 106 15.15 -6.60 6.89
N HIS A 107 14.94 -5.38 7.38
CA HIS A 107 15.20 -4.12 6.69
C HIS A 107 16.12 -3.17 7.48
N ASP A 108 17.17 -3.74 8.08
CA ASP A 108 18.18 -3.06 8.92
C ASP A 108 19.25 -2.27 8.12
N GLY A 109 19.34 -2.51 6.82
CA GLY A 109 20.32 -1.88 5.93
C GLY A 109 21.67 -2.58 5.85
N THR A 110 21.81 -3.80 6.38
CA THR A 110 22.96 -4.67 6.11
C THR A 110 23.01 -5.07 4.64
N ASP A 111 21.89 -5.58 4.11
CA ASP A 111 21.72 -5.89 2.69
C ASP A 111 21.60 -4.59 1.86
N PRO A 112 22.50 -4.33 0.87
CA PRO A 112 22.42 -3.14 0.01
C PRO A 112 21.19 -3.15 -0.90
N ASP A 113 20.75 -4.34 -1.33
CA ASP A 113 19.64 -4.53 -2.27
C ASP A 113 18.25 -4.37 -1.61
N ARG A 114 18.18 -4.26 -0.28
CA ARG A 114 16.93 -4.03 0.45
C ARG A 114 16.71 -2.55 0.75
N PRO A 115 15.46 -2.07 0.69
CA PRO A 115 15.11 -0.77 1.23
C PRO A 115 15.31 -0.77 2.74
N LEU A 116 15.71 0.37 3.27
CA LEU A 116 15.93 0.61 4.68
C LEU A 116 14.63 1.12 5.31
N LEU A 117 14.05 0.36 6.24
CA LEU A 117 12.77 0.70 6.85
C LEU A 117 12.94 1.14 8.30
N LEU A 118 12.13 2.10 8.71
CA LEU A 118 12.03 2.62 10.07
C LEU A 118 10.55 2.76 10.40
N ALA A 119 10.14 2.35 11.60
CA ALA A 119 8.80 2.64 12.10
C ALA A 119 8.81 3.77 13.13
N ILE A 120 7.76 4.59 13.10
CA ILE A 120 7.45 5.55 14.16
C ILE A 120 5.95 5.53 14.44
N ASN A 121 5.60 5.29 15.69
CA ASN A 121 4.22 5.19 16.19
C ASN A 121 3.39 4.19 15.36
N GLY A 122 3.97 3.03 15.06
CA GLY A 122 3.37 1.99 14.22
C GLY A 122 3.29 2.29 12.72
N THR A 123 3.71 3.47 12.23
CA THR A 123 3.73 3.78 10.80
C THR A 123 5.12 3.53 10.21
N ILE A 124 5.20 2.79 9.10
CA ILE A 124 6.47 2.40 8.46
C ILE A 124 6.82 3.41 7.36
N TYR A 125 8.07 3.88 7.39
CA TYR A 125 8.65 4.77 6.40
C TYR A 125 9.89 4.15 5.75
N ASP A 126 10.02 4.33 4.43
CA ASP A 126 11.25 4.05 3.70
C ASP A 126 12.22 5.22 3.93
N VAL A 127 13.35 4.90 4.58
CA VAL A 127 14.44 5.83 4.89
C VAL A 127 15.71 5.54 4.10
N SER A 128 15.61 4.81 2.97
CA SER A 128 16.73 4.51 2.05
C SER A 128 17.43 5.77 1.53
N ASN A 129 16.68 6.83 1.23
CA ASN A 129 17.22 8.16 0.89
C ASN A 129 18.06 8.78 2.02
N GLY A 130 17.97 8.23 3.23
CA GLY A 130 18.73 8.58 4.43
C GLY A 130 19.78 7.56 4.85
N ARG A 131 20.20 6.61 3.98
CA ARG A 131 21.10 5.49 4.35
C ARG A 131 22.42 5.89 5.02
N ARG A 132 22.95 7.10 4.79
CA ARG A 132 24.12 7.63 5.54
C ARG A 132 23.86 7.85 7.03
N MET A 133 22.61 8.13 7.41
CA MET A 133 22.21 8.44 8.80
C MET A 133 21.62 7.22 9.50
N TYR A 134 20.81 6.42 8.79
CA TYR A 134 20.07 5.27 9.33
C TYR A 134 20.67 3.90 8.95
N GLY A 135 21.58 3.83 7.98
CA GLY A 135 22.24 2.58 7.62
C GLY A 135 23.37 2.22 8.59
N PRO A 136 24.01 1.05 8.43
CA PRO A 136 25.10 0.59 9.29
C PRO A 136 26.21 1.65 9.46
N GLY A 137 26.55 1.95 10.72
CA GLY A 137 27.54 2.97 11.07
C GLY A 137 27.03 4.43 11.08
N GLY A 138 25.76 4.67 10.71
CA GLY A 138 25.12 5.98 10.86
C GLY A 138 24.69 6.28 12.30
N SER A 139 24.59 7.56 12.67
CA SER A 139 24.23 7.99 14.04
C SER A 139 22.82 7.58 14.49
N TYR A 140 21.95 7.22 13.55
CA TYR A 140 20.58 6.77 13.77
C TYR A 140 20.37 5.31 13.31
N SER A 141 21.44 4.52 13.17
CA SER A 141 21.35 3.12 12.72
C SER A 141 20.51 2.24 13.65
N TYR A 142 20.43 2.58 14.93
CA TYR A 142 19.58 1.93 15.94
C TYR A 142 18.08 1.93 15.60
N PHE A 143 17.63 2.84 14.74
CA PHE A 143 16.24 2.98 14.33
C PHE A 143 15.90 2.26 13.03
N ALA A 144 16.88 1.63 12.38
CA ALA A 144 16.61 0.74 11.27
C ALA A 144 15.92 -0.54 11.79
N ALA A 145 15.00 -1.09 11.01
CA ALA A 145 14.27 -2.33 11.32
C ALA A 145 13.41 -2.33 12.62
N THR A 146 13.29 -1.20 13.33
CA THR A 146 12.61 -1.10 14.63
C THR A 146 11.55 0.01 14.64
N ASP A 147 10.64 -0.03 15.63
CA ASP A 147 9.82 1.16 15.96
C ASP A 147 10.58 2.02 16.97
N ALA A 148 10.93 3.22 16.51
CA ALA A 148 11.76 4.17 17.22
C ALA A 148 10.96 5.21 18.03
N ALA A 149 9.61 5.07 18.12
CA ALA A 149 8.74 6.05 18.75
C ALA A 149 9.21 6.53 20.13
N ARG A 150 9.57 5.59 21.02
CA ARG A 150 10.06 5.91 22.36
C ARG A 150 11.41 6.62 22.31
N GLY A 151 12.38 6.07 21.58
CA GLY A 151 13.74 6.62 21.46
C GLY A 151 13.81 8.02 20.83
N PHE A 152 12.90 8.38 19.95
CA PHE A 152 12.77 9.74 19.41
C PHE A 152 12.30 10.77 20.46
N VAL A 153 11.54 10.34 21.47
CA VAL A 153 11.03 11.21 22.54
C VAL A 153 12.01 11.27 23.72
N THR A 154 12.56 10.12 24.14
CA THR A 154 13.51 10.05 25.27
C THR A 154 14.92 10.51 24.89
N GLY A 155 15.27 10.51 23.60
CA GLY A 155 16.61 10.80 23.12
C GLY A 155 17.61 9.64 23.27
N CYS A 156 17.14 8.46 23.69
CA CYS A 156 17.96 7.29 24.01
C CYS A 156 17.95 6.25 22.88
N PHE A 157 18.67 6.54 21.81
CA PHE A 157 18.53 5.78 20.55
C PHE A 157 18.93 4.30 20.66
N ALA A 158 19.90 3.97 21.51
CA ALA A 158 20.37 2.59 21.69
C ALA A 158 19.45 1.73 22.58
N GLU A 159 18.82 2.30 23.61
CA GLU A 159 18.07 1.57 24.64
C GLU A 159 16.55 1.51 24.35
N ASP A 160 15.99 2.61 23.83
CA ASP A 160 14.55 2.80 23.63
C ASP A 160 14.08 2.50 22.20
N GLN A 161 14.63 1.44 21.61
CA GLN A 161 14.13 0.82 20.36
C GLN A 161 12.84 0.04 20.64
N THR A 162 11.74 0.73 20.95
CA THR A 162 10.42 0.11 21.14
C THR A 162 9.27 1.06 20.84
N ALA A 163 8.12 0.46 20.49
CA ALA A 163 6.83 1.11 20.40
C ALA A 163 6.14 1.31 21.76
N ASP A 164 6.67 0.77 22.87
CA ASP A 164 6.09 0.94 24.21
C ASP A 164 6.30 2.37 24.73
N LEU A 165 5.25 3.18 24.62
CA LEU A 165 5.22 4.56 25.11
C LEU A 165 4.93 4.68 26.62
N ARG A 166 4.72 3.60 27.38
CA ARG A 166 4.44 3.69 28.82
C ARG A 166 5.64 4.27 29.57
N GLY A 167 5.42 5.34 30.35
CA GLY A 167 6.44 6.00 31.18
C GLY A 167 7.37 6.94 30.41
N TYR A 168 7.16 7.16 29.11
CA TYR A 168 7.97 8.09 28.33
C TYR A 168 7.83 9.56 28.78
N GLU A 169 6.72 9.90 29.43
CA GLU A 169 6.45 11.20 30.02
C GLU A 169 7.38 11.52 31.20
N GLU A 170 7.97 10.52 31.84
CA GLU A 170 8.94 10.71 32.93
C GLU A 170 10.18 11.51 32.48
N THR A 171 10.51 11.47 31.18
CA THR A 171 11.54 12.31 30.55
C THR A 171 11.35 13.81 30.84
N PHE A 172 10.09 14.27 30.86
CA PHE A 172 9.74 15.67 31.02
C PHE A 172 9.34 16.04 32.45
N LEU A 173 9.23 15.04 33.34
CA LEU A 173 8.86 15.25 34.73
C LEU A 173 10.09 15.72 35.53
N PRO A 174 9.97 16.75 36.39
CA PRO A 174 11.05 17.15 37.28
C PRO A 174 11.54 16.00 38.17
N LEU A 175 12.75 16.15 38.70
CA LEU A 175 13.25 15.30 39.79
C LEU A 175 12.71 15.82 41.12
N ASP A 176 12.26 14.89 41.96
CA ASP A 176 11.93 15.13 43.35
C ASP A 176 13.23 15.30 44.16
N ASP A 177 13.35 16.42 44.86
CA ASP A 177 14.51 16.78 45.69
C ASP A 177 13.99 17.30 47.02
N PRO A 178 14.42 16.75 48.18
CA PRO A 178 13.86 17.09 49.49
C PRO A 178 14.19 18.53 49.94
N GLU A 179 15.29 19.12 49.48
CA GLU A 179 15.62 20.52 49.80
C GLU A 179 14.66 21.44 49.07
N VAL A 180 14.47 21.18 47.76
CA VAL A 180 13.56 21.95 46.91
C VAL A 180 12.11 21.78 47.36
N ASP A 181 11.62 20.54 47.45
CA ASP A 181 10.24 20.21 47.81
C ASP A 181 9.83 20.77 49.19
N SER A 182 10.79 21.03 50.10
CA SER A 182 10.54 21.66 51.42
C SER A 182 9.97 23.09 51.37
N HIS A 183 10.10 23.77 50.23
CA HIS A 183 9.60 25.13 50.04
C HIS A 183 8.09 25.23 49.80
N TRP A 184 7.38 24.10 49.63
CA TRP A 184 5.93 24.07 49.42
C TRP A 184 5.19 23.42 50.59
N THR A 185 3.91 23.75 50.75
CA THR A 185 3.01 22.97 51.61
C THR A 185 2.70 21.62 50.95
N PRO A 186 2.42 20.54 51.72
CA PRO A 186 2.16 19.22 51.15
C PRO A 186 0.99 19.19 50.15
N GLU A 187 -0.05 19.99 50.40
CA GLU A 187 -1.23 20.11 49.53
C GLU A 187 -0.89 20.82 48.22
N ALA A 188 -0.21 21.97 48.28
CA ALA A 188 0.24 22.71 47.10
C ALA A 188 1.23 21.87 46.25
N LEU A 189 2.09 21.08 46.90
CA LEU A 189 3.02 20.18 46.23
C LEU A 189 2.29 18.99 45.57
N ALA A 190 1.25 18.45 46.19
CA ALA A 190 0.43 17.40 45.58
C ALA A 190 -0.29 17.93 44.32
N GLU A 191 -0.90 19.11 44.38
CA GLU A 191 -1.49 19.76 43.21
C GLU A 191 -0.46 20.07 42.12
N LEU A 192 0.72 20.55 42.51
CA LEU A 192 1.82 20.84 41.58
C LEU A 192 2.25 19.56 40.85
N LYS A 193 2.44 18.44 41.57
CA LYS A 193 2.82 17.14 40.96
C LYS A 193 1.75 16.60 40.00
N ILE A 194 0.46 16.89 40.23
CA ILE A 194 -0.61 16.57 39.27
C ILE A 194 -0.46 17.41 38.00
N LYS A 195 -0.34 18.73 38.13
CA LYS A 195 -0.16 19.67 37.00
C LYS A 195 1.11 19.36 36.20
N GLU A 196 2.22 19.09 36.87
CA GLU A 196 3.49 18.67 36.27
C GLU A 196 3.36 17.37 35.46
N ARG A 197 2.63 16.37 35.97
CA ARG A 197 2.40 15.11 35.23
C ARG A 197 1.53 15.32 34.00
N GLU A 198 0.49 16.15 34.08
CA GLU A 198 -0.33 16.50 32.91
C GLU A 198 0.48 17.27 31.85
N GLU A 199 1.30 18.23 32.26
CA GLU A 199 2.20 18.96 31.36
C GLU A 199 3.28 18.07 30.76
N ALA A 200 3.89 17.19 31.56
CA ALA A 200 4.90 16.24 31.09
C ALA A 200 4.31 15.30 30.03
N LYS A 201 3.09 14.79 30.25
CA LYS A 201 2.38 14.00 29.26
C LYS A 201 2.10 14.79 27.98
N LYS A 202 1.54 16.00 28.08
CA LYS A 202 1.29 16.89 26.91
C LYS A 202 2.57 17.17 26.12
N ARG A 203 3.71 17.35 26.79
CA ARG A 203 5.02 17.56 26.15
C ARG A 203 5.56 16.30 25.48
N ALA A 204 5.38 15.13 26.09
CA ALA A 204 5.76 13.84 25.50
C ALA A 204 4.92 13.51 24.25
N ASP A 205 3.60 13.68 24.35
CA ASP A 205 2.65 13.51 23.24
C ASP A 205 3.01 14.48 22.08
N ALA A 206 3.31 15.75 22.39
CA ALA A 206 3.72 16.74 21.40
C ALA A 206 5.10 16.47 20.77
N ALA A 207 6.06 15.97 21.55
CA ALA A 207 7.38 15.57 21.04
C ALA A 207 7.26 14.37 20.08
N LEU A 208 6.43 13.38 20.41
CA LEU A 208 6.12 12.27 19.50
C LEU A 208 5.45 12.78 18.22
N GLN A 209 4.43 13.64 18.36
CA GLN A 209 3.70 14.18 17.22
C GLN A 209 4.61 14.99 16.28
N HIS A 210 5.55 15.78 16.82
CA HIS A 210 6.55 16.50 16.03
C HIS A 210 7.34 15.58 15.10
N TRP A 211 7.79 14.42 15.60
CA TRP A 211 8.52 13.45 14.79
C TRP A 211 7.61 12.71 13.79
N VAL A 212 6.39 12.34 14.19
CA VAL A 212 5.39 11.75 13.28
C VAL A 212 5.10 12.71 12.12
N ASP A 213 4.85 13.98 12.41
CA ASP A 213 4.61 15.03 11.41
C ASP A 213 5.85 15.28 10.54
N PHE A 214 7.06 15.22 11.11
CA PHE A 214 8.31 15.33 10.35
C PHE A 214 8.43 14.23 9.30
N PHE A 215 8.21 12.95 9.67
CA PHE A 215 8.27 11.86 8.70
C PHE A 215 7.11 11.90 7.70
N ALA A 216 5.88 12.16 8.18
CA ALA A 216 4.67 12.22 7.35
C ALA A 216 4.70 13.32 6.29
N ASN A 217 5.23 14.51 6.62
CA ASN A 217 5.30 15.65 5.71
C ASN A 217 6.62 15.74 4.94
N SER A 218 7.57 14.82 5.17
CA SER A 218 8.85 14.84 4.45
C SER A 218 8.67 14.45 2.98
N LYS A 219 9.34 15.17 2.07
CA LYS A 219 9.50 14.73 0.66
C LYS A 219 10.56 13.65 0.48
N LYS A 220 11.28 13.31 1.55
CA LYS A 220 12.48 12.45 1.53
C LYS A 220 12.16 11.00 1.91
N TYR A 221 11.20 10.80 2.82
CA TYR A 221 10.82 9.50 3.34
C TYR A 221 9.39 9.18 2.91
N THR A 222 9.18 7.99 2.37
CA THR A 222 7.88 7.58 1.83
C THR A 222 7.20 6.64 2.81
N LYS A 223 5.93 6.89 3.14
CA LYS A 223 5.14 5.95 3.94
C LYS A 223 4.91 4.65 3.14
N VAL A 224 5.31 3.53 3.72
CA VAL A 224 5.18 2.18 3.12
C VAL A 224 3.94 1.47 3.63
N GLY A 225 3.65 1.57 4.93
CA GLY A 225 2.56 0.82 5.56
C GLY A 225 2.49 1.02 7.07
N TYR A 226 2.03 -0.01 7.78
CA TYR A 226 1.92 -0.04 9.23
C TYR A 226 2.55 -1.32 9.80
N VAL A 227 3.06 -1.24 11.02
CA VAL A 227 3.60 -2.38 11.77
C VAL A 227 2.45 -3.23 12.30
N TYR A 228 2.35 -4.48 11.85
CA TYR A 228 1.47 -5.45 12.47
C TYR A 228 1.94 -5.80 13.88
N ARG A 229 1.00 -5.88 14.82
CA ARG A 229 1.22 -6.27 16.21
C ARG A 229 0.10 -7.19 16.67
N GLU A 230 0.44 -8.17 17.49
CA GLU A 230 -0.56 -9.05 18.10
C GLU A 230 -1.50 -8.25 19.02
N PRO A 231 -2.80 -8.56 19.06
CA PRO A 231 -3.70 -8.03 20.09
C PRO A 231 -3.15 -8.32 21.50
N GLY A 232 -3.13 -7.30 22.36
CA GLY A 232 -2.62 -7.43 23.73
C GLY A 232 -1.10 -7.52 23.88
N TRP A 233 -0.29 -7.28 22.82
CA TRP A 233 1.18 -7.32 22.90
C TRP A 233 1.75 -6.50 24.08
N LEU A 234 1.17 -5.33 24.34
CA LEU A 234 1.60 -4.40 25.40
C LEU A 234 1.40 -4.97 26.81
N GLU A 235 0.44 -5.87 27.01
CA GLU A 235 0.19 -6.55 28.31
C GLU A 235 1.15 -7.71 28.53
N LYS A 236 1.63 -8.34 27.45
CA LYS A 236 2.66 -9.39 27.49
C LYS A 236 4.03 -8.80 27.83
N GLU A 237 4.31 -7.57 27.39
CA GLU A 237 5.57 -6.86 27.67
C GLU A 237 5.57 -6.15 29.02
N LYS A 238 6.63 -6.40 29.81
CA LYS A 238 6.91 -5.64 31.03
C LYS A 238 7.20 -4.17 30.68
N PRO A 239 6.62 -3.18 31.38
CA PRO A 239 6.94 -1.77 31.14
C PRO A 239 8.44 -1.50 31.21
N LYS A 240 9.01 -0.91 30.16
CA LYS A 240 10.41 -0.48 30.18
C LYS A 240 10.58 0.71 31.14
N LYS A 241 11.65 0.68 31.93
CA LYS A 241 12.10 1.85 32.70
C LYS A 241 12.59 2.96 31.76
N LEU A 242 12.70 4.18 32.28
CA LEU A 242 13.37 5.26 31.57
C LEU A 242 14.87 4.94 31.43
N CYS A 243 15.45 5.23 30.26
CA CYS A 243 16.86 5.09 29.97
C CYS A 243 17.75 6.01 30.84
N ASP A 244 19.00 5.60 31.03
CA ASP A 244 19.96 6.28 31.90
C ASP A 244 20.25 7.73 31.46
N GLN A 245 20.34 7.96 30.15
CA GLN A 245 20.59 9.28 29.57
C GLN A 245 19.40 10.23 29.78
N ALA A 246 18.16 9.79 29.55
CA ALA A 246 16.99 10.63 29.82
C ALA A 246 16.85 10.91 31.32
N GLN A 247 17.06 9.91 32.18
CA GLN A 247 17.02 10.08 33.64
C GLN A 247 18.04 11.13 34.13
N ARG A 248 19.25 11.16 33.57
CA ARG A 248 20.28 12.18 33.86
C ARG A 248 19.97 13.57 33.26
N SER A 249 19.13 13.64 32.23
CA SER A 249 18.75 14.91 31.59
C SER A 249 17.66 15.69 32.36
N ARG A 250 16.93 15.00 33.24
CA ARG A 250 15.88 15.59 34.09
C ARG A 250 16.49 16.59 35.08
N LYS A 251 15.72 17.64 35.38
CA LYS A 251 16.12 18.73 36.28
C LYS A 251 15.21 18.75 37.50
N THR A 252 15.72 19.22 38.64
CA THR A 252 14.92 19.49 39.83
C THR A 252 13.94 20.65 39.59
N ARG A 253 12.92 20.77 40.45
CA ARG A 253 11.95 21.87 40.38
C ARG A 253 12.63 23.22 40.60
N LYS A 254 11.99 24.29 40.12
CA LYS A 254 12.42 25.66 40.43
C LYS A 254 11.83 26.08 41.77
N ILE A 255 12.69 26.41 42.73
CA ILE A 255 12.33 27.00 44.02
C ILE A 255 11.38 28.19 43.78
N PRO A 256 10.25 28.31 44.53
CA PRO A 256 9.35 29.44 44.37
C PRO A 256 10.07 30.72 44.79
N LYS A 257 9.92 31.78 44.00
CA LYS A 257 10.38 33.10 44.44
C LYS A 257 9.54 33.51 45.65
N LYS A 258 10.21 33.96 46.71
CA LYS A 258 9.56 34.73 47.77
C LYS A 258 9.38 36.14 47.24
N ASP A 259 8.14 36.51 46.99
CA ASP A 259 7.72 37.89 46.72
C ASP A 259 7.64 38.69 48.04
#